data_AF-A0AAQ1G3V8-F1
#
_entry.id   AF-A0AAQ1G3V8-F1
#
_cell.length_a   1.000
_cell.length_b   1.000
_cell.length_c   1.000
_cell.angle_alpha   90.00
_cell.angle_beta   90.00
_cell.angle_gamma   90.00
#
_symmetry.space_group_name_H-M   'P 1'
#
loop_
_entity.id
_entity.type
_entity.pdbx_description
1 polymer ?
#
loop_
_entity_poly.entity_id
_entity_poly.type
_entity_poly.pdbx_seq_one_letter_code
_entity_poly.pdbx_strand_id
1 'polypeptide(L)' 'MFANLFARRRYYAQLDDQGVCVAVWALSQQPQQGCWVEINELQPRWIGKPLPAAARVSRREPRAGWRMLPA' A
#
# COMPACT_ATOMS: atom_id res chain seq x y z
N MET A 1 -19.77 -12.98 -16.48
CA MET A 1 -18.58 -12.13 -16.35
C MET A 1 -17.85 -12.54 -15.07
N PHE A 2 -16.84 -13.41 -15.16
CA PHE A 2 -16.08 -13.88 -13.99
C PHE A 2 -15.02 -12.83 -13.62
N ALA A 3 -15.45 -11.74 -13.00
CA ALA A 3 -14.53 -10.70 -12.58
C ALA A 3 -13.68 -11.20 -11.40
N ASN A 4 -12.52 -11.76 -11.73
CA ASN A 4 -11.32 -11.68 -10.92
C ASN A 4 -11.35 -12.40 -9.55
N LEU A 5 -11.54 -13.73 -9.54
CA LEU A 5 -11.34 -14.59 -8.36
C LEU A 5 -9.93 -14.44 -7.72
N PHE A 6 -8.98 -13.87 -8.48
CA PHE A 6 -7.59 -13.63 -8.07
C PHE A 6 -7.26 -12.15 -7.88
N ALA A 7 -8.24 -11.30 -7.51
CA ALA A 7 -7.94 -9.95 -7.05
C ALA A 7 -6.93 -10.05 -5.90
N ARG A 8 -5.68 -9.65 -6.17
CA ARG A 8 -4.60 -9.65 -5.17
C ARG A 8 -5.08 -8.81 -4.00
N ARG A 9 -5.28 -9.45 -2.84
CA ARG A 9 -5.60 -8.72 -1.61
C ARG A 9 -4.45 -7.77 -1.34
N ARG A 10 -4.76 -6.48 -1.23
CA ARG A 10 -3.80 -5.45 -0.82
C ARG A 10 -4.12 -5.08 0.62
N TYR A 11 -3.10 -4.60 1.32
CA TYR A 11 -3.26 -4.14 2.69
C TYR A 11 -3.08 -2.63 2.69
N TYR A 12 -3.87 -1.95 3.52
CA TYR A 12 -3.80 -0.51 3.67
C TYR A 12 -3.79 -0.15 5.14
N ALA A 13 -2.99 0.87 5.49
CA ALA A 13 -2.96 1.49 6.79
C ALA A 13 -3.54 2.91 6.67
N GLN A 14 -4.48 3.25 7.54
CA GLN A 14 -4.94 4.63 7.70
C GLN A 14 -4.01 5.33 8.66
N LEU A 15 -3.55 6.51 8.25
CA LEU A 15 -2.73 7.39 9.07
C LEU A 15 -3.56 8.58 9.54
N ASP A 16 -3.31 9.01 10.77
CA ASP A 16 -3.72 10.33 11.27
C ASP A 16 -2.81 11.43 10.69
N ASP A 17 -3.16 12.70 10.92
CA ASP A 17 -2.39 13.88 10.53
C ASP A 17 -0.93 13.83 11.04
N GLN A 18 -0.72 13.20 12.21
CA GLN A 18 0.61 13.00 12.80
C GLN A 18 1.38 11.80 12.22
N GLY A 19 0.83 11.10 11.23
CA GLY A 19 1.46 9.91 10.62
C GLY A 19 1.38 8.63 11.46
N VAL A 20 0.57 8.65 12.53
CA VAL A 20 0.29 7.50 13.40
C VAL A 20 -0.76 6.61 12.73
N CYS A 21 -0.53 5.30 12.73
CA CYS A 21 -1.50 4.37 12.17
C CYS A 21 -2.69 4.19 13.11
N VAL A 22 -3.89 4.42 12.60
CA VAL A 22 -5.15 4.33 13.38
C VAL A 22 -6.01 3.14 12.96
N ALA A 23 -5.83 2.63 11.74
CA ALA A 23 -6.52 1.43 11.26
C ALA A 23 -5.67 0.67 10.22
N VAL A 24 -5.86 -0.65 10.13
CA VAL A 24 -5.26 -1.51 9.09
C VAL A 24 -6.31 -2.41 8.47
N TRP A 25 -6.47 -2.38 7.15
CA TRP A 25 -7.49 -3.13 6.41
C TRP A 25 -6.92 -3.91 5.24
N ALA A 26 -7.49 -5.08 4.98
CA ALA A 26 -7.24 -5.86 3.77
C ALA A 26 -8.35 -5.57 2.76
N LEU A 27 -8.03 -4.86 1.69
CA LEU A 27 -8.98 -4.43 0.67
C LEU A 27 -8.46 -4.72 -0.73
N SER A 28 -9.38 -4.93 -1.67
CA SER A 28 -9.01 -5.08 -3.08
C SER A 28 -8.66 -3.73 -3.73
N GLN A 29 -9.21 -2.63 -3.21
CA GLN A 29 -9.03 -1.27 -3.73
C GLN A 29 -8.73 -0.29 -2.59
N GLN A 30 -8.03 0.80 -2.91
CA GLN A 30 -7.74 1.86 -1.95
C GLN A 30 -9.02 2.60 -1.57
N PRO A 31 -9.27 2.88 -0.29
CA PRO A 31 -10.39 3.70 0.13
C PRO A 31 -10.31 5.12 -0.45
N GLN A 32 -11.47 5.71 -0.75
CA GLN A 32 -11.56 7.06 -1.33
C GLN A 32 -11.38 8.18 -0.30
N GLN A 33 -11.57 7.88 0.99
CA GLN A 33 -11.55 8.86 2.08
C GLN A 33 -10.54 8.46 3.15
N GLY A 34 -9.86 9.46 3.71
CA GLY A 34 -8.81 9.29 4.72
C GLY A 34 -7.42 9.10 4.12
N CYS A 35 -6.40 9.24 4.97
CA CYS A 35 -5.00 9.10 4.57
C CYS A 35 -4.59 7.61 4.57
N TRP A 36 -5.02 6.88 3.55
CA TRP A 36 -4.67 5.46 3.40
C TRP A 36 -3.40 5.27 2.60
N VAL A 37 -2.46 4.51 3.15
CA VAL A 37 -1.24 4.10 2.48
C VAL A 37 -1.22 2.58 2.31
N GLU A 38 -0.75 2.11 1.15
CA GLU A 38 -0.60 0.67 0.91
C GLU A 38 0.58 0.12 1.73
N ILE A 39 0.37 -1.02 2.38
CA ILE A 39 1.35 -1.70 3.23
C ILE A 39 1.57 -3.13 2.75
N ASN A 40 2.77 -3.66 2.99
CA ASN A 40 3.13 -5.00 2.53
C ASN A 40 2.49 -6.11 3.38
N GLU A 41 2.11 -5.82 4.63
CA GLU A 41 1.65 -6.82 5.60
C GLU A 41 0.55 -6.25 6.51
N LEU A 42 -0.39 -7.10 6.96
CA LEU A 42 -1.44 -6.70 7.90
C LEU A 42 -0.99 -6.92 9.35
N GLN A 43 -0.48 -5.87 10.00
CA GLN A 43 0.06 -5.97 11.36
C GLN A 43 -0.67 -5.04 12.35
N PRO A 44 -1.48 -5.58 13.28
CA PRO A 44 -2.20 -4.78 14.28
C PRO A 44 -1.28 -4.00 15.25
N ARG A 45 -0.03 -4.44 15.42
CA ARG A 45 0.97 -3.76 16.27
C ARG A 45 1.33 -2.34 15.82
N TRP A 46 0.93 -1.95 14.62
CA TRP A 46 1.13 -0.59 14.12
C TRP A 46 0.07 0.39 14.61
N ILE A 47 -1.10 -0.09 15.06
CA ILE A 47 -2.14 0.79 15.59
C ILE A 47 -1.62 1.55 16.80
N GLY A 48 -1.78 2.88 16.78
CA GLY A 48 -1.27 3.79 17.81
C GLY A 48 0.23 4.08 17.71
N LYS A 49 0.91 3.62 16.65
CA LYS A 49 2.35 3.88 16.41
C LYS A 49 2.59 4.53 15.05
N PRO A 50 3.69 5.28 14.87
CA PRO A 50 4.08 5.78 13.56
C PRO A 50 4.35 4.60 12.61
N LEU A 51 3.78 4.65 11.41
CA LEU A 51 3.93 3.58 10.44
C LEU A 51 5.37 3.54 9.90
N PRO A 52 6.11 2.43 10.04
CA PRO A 52 7.48 2.34 9.54
C PRO A 52 7.55 2.53 8.02
N ALA A 53 8.57 3.23 7.52
CA ALA A 53 8.76 3.40 6.08
C ALA A 53 8.91 2.06 5.33
N ALA A 54 9.53 1.06 5.97
CA ALA A 54 9.67 -0.29 5.43
C ALA A 54 8.33 -1.05 5.31
N ALA A 55 7.32 -0.71 6.11
CA ALA A 55 6.00 -1.32 6.02
C ALA A 55 5.23 -0.82 4.79
N ARG A 56 5.49 0.42 4.35
CA ARG A 56 4.84 1.05 3.20
C ARG A 56 5.29 0.38 1.91
N VAL A 57 4.34 0.05 1.04
CA VAL A 57 4.66 -0.34 -0.33
C VAL A 57 5.22 0.89 -1.02
N SER A 58 6.55 0.95 -1.14
CA SER A 58 7.16 1.88 -2.07
C SER A 58 6.73 1.43 -3.45
N ARG A 59 5.88 2.20 -4.12
CA ARG A 59 5.66 2.06 -5.56
C ARG A 59 7.01 2.37 -6.20
N ARG A 60 7.88 1.36 -6.27
CA ARG A 60 9.01 1.38 -7.18
C ARG A 60 8.36 1.57 -8.53
N GLU A 61 8.48 2.78 -9.07
CA GLU A 61 8.23 2.96 -10.48
C GLU A 61 9.00 1.84 -11.18
N PRO A 62 8.35 1.07 -12.08
CA PRO A 62 9.08 0.12 -12.87
C PRO A 62 10.20 0.94 -13.51
N ARG A 63 11.45 0.68 -13.11
CA ARG A 63 12.60 1.35 -13.69
C ARG A 63 12.42 1.19 -15.18
N ALA A 64 12.09 2.28 -15.87
CA ALA A 64 12.10 2.35 -17.32
C ALA A 64 13.56 2.28 -17.75
N GLY A 65 14.19 1.14 -17.50
CA GLY A 65 15.62 0.85 -17.66
C GLY A 65 15.91 0.16 -18.98
N TRP A 66 14.99 0.21 -19.93
CA TRP A 66 15.23 -0.21 -21.32
C TRP A 66 15.02 0.98 -22.26
N ARG A 67 15.56 2.15 -21.88
CA ARG A 67 15.77 3.24 -22.85
C ARG A 67 16.91 2.81 -23.76
N MET A 68 16.51 2.22 -24.89
CA MET A 68 17.19 2.17 -26.18
C MET A 68 18.72 2.00 -26.14
N LEU A 69 19.18 0.79 -26.44
CA LEU A 69 20.50 0.58 -27.04
C LEU A 69 20.37 0.98 -28.53
N PRO A 70 21.02 2.07 -29.01
CA PRO A 70 21.14 2.27 -30.45
C PRO A 70 22.04 1.17 -31.02
N ALA A 71 21.60 0.60 -32.15
CA ALA A 71 22.31 -0.39 -32.95
C ALA A 71 23.54 0.18 -33.66
#